data_AF-A0A4R9ADM7-F1
#
_entry.id   AF-A0A4R9ADM7-F1
#
_cell.length_a   1.000
_cell.length_b   1.000
_cell.length_c   1.000
_cell.angle_alpha   90.00
_cell.angle_beta   90.00
_cell.angle_gamma   90.00
#
_symmetry.space_group_name_H-M   'P 1'
#
loop_
_entity.id
_entity.type
_entity.pdbx_description
1 polymer ?
#
loop_
_entity_poly.entity_id
_entity_poly.type
_entity_poly.pdbx_seq_one_letter_code
_entity_poly.pdbx_strand_id
1 'polypeptide(L)'
;MNHTPQRLNTAQRDRVAGVLLGMACGDALGAGYEFGPPLAESTLVFMKGGGGFNWAPGEWTDDTSMAVPIARAAAEGLDLRDETVLDGIVAQWVDWAKTAPDVGIQLRAVLSKTEPTASGVRAVAKEHHVRHGRSGGNGSLMRTAPVALAYLDDPVALAEAARAISTLTHYETDAGDACVLWCLAIRHAVLEGKFDVRVGLPFLPADRRDLWETRIAVAETSQPSDFAHNGWVVEAFQGAWSAISTTKATDATHLRLALEASVRGGRDTDTVAAIAGGLLGAGWGASAVPAEWRRIVRGWPRLTAADLVRLGARATGDTETERHDYAYLGDVSTLVQHPHDDGVWLGAAGALDRLPAEIDAVISLCRVGTAQVPSRIRHHVEVRLIDKDHPAENSNLDFVLVDTVKAIATLRAEGHTVLLHCAQAQSRTPSVAALYAALYKGVAIDRALTEVLEVLPRTTPKQFLQAAIKRVAAERDVTNKETSL
;
A
#
# COMPACT_ATOMS: atom_id res chain seq x y z
N MET A 1 8.82 19.47 21.50
CA MET A 1 9.47 20.39 20.54
C MET A 1 8.60 20.41 19.30
N ASN A 2 8.31 21.58 18.72
CA ASN A 2 7.51 21.65 17.50
C ASN A 2 8.32 21.06 16.34
N HIS A 3 8.02 19.83 15.92
CA HIS A 3 8.55 19.23 14.70
C HIS A 3 8.23 20.16 13.52
N THR A 4 9.24 20.60 12.80
CA THR A 4 9.04 21.30 11.53
C THR A 4 8.81 20.21 10.47
N PRO A 5 7.65 20.15 9.80
CA PRO A 5 7.36 19.08 8.85
C PRO A 5 8.44 19.03 7.76
N GLN A 6 9.07 17.87 7.59
CA GLN A 6 10.03 17.67 6.51
C GLN A 6 9.30 17.82 5.17
N ARG A 7 9.78 18.72 4.31
CA ARG A 7 9.17 18.93 3.00
C ARG A 7 9.53 17.78 2.06
N LEU A 8 8.66 16.77 1.99
CA LEU A 8 8.82 15.61 1.11
C LEU A 8 8.66 15.98 -0.37
N ASN A 9 9.51 15.40 -1.22
CA ASN A 9 9.35 15.50 -2.67
C ASN A 9 8.22 14.58 -3.18
N THR A 10 7.91 14.64 -4.48
CA THR A 10 6.82 13.85 -5.06
C THR A 10 7.01 12.33 -4.91
N ALA A 11 8.20 11.81 -5.17
CA ALA A 11 8.50 10.39 -5.02
C ALA A 11 8.40 9.94 -3.57
N GLN A 12 8.93 10.72 -2.63
CA GLN A 12 8.81 10.45 -1.19
C GLN A 12 7.35 10.43 -0.74
N ARG A 13 6.52 11.36 -1.22
CA ARG A 13 5.07 11.35 -0.93
C ARG A 13 4.35 10.14 -1.50
N ASP A 14 4.76 9.66 -2.67
CA ASP A 14 4.21 8.43 -3.25
C ASP A 14 4.59 7.20 -2.41
N ARG A 15 5.84 7.17 -1.91
CA ARG A 15 6.34 6.16 -0.97
C ARG A 15 5.63 6.17 0.38
N VAL A 16 5.38 7.36 0.95
CA VAL A 16 4.54 7.52 2.16
C VAL A 16 3.14 6.94 1.94
N ALA A 17 2.49 7.29 0.83
CA ALA A 17 1.17 6.76 0.48
C ALA A 17 1.18 5.22 0.31
N GLY A 18 2.31 4.67 -0.11
CA GLY A 18 2.50 3.23 -0.31
C GLY A 18 2.62 2.42 0.98
N VAL A 19 3.05 3.01 2.10
CA VAL A 19 3.34 2.25 3.34
C VAL A 19 2.11 1.50 3.86
N LEU A 20 1.04 2.23 4.18
CA LEU A 20 -0.18 1.61 4.72
C LEU A 20 -0.95 0.82 3.66
N LEU A 21 -0.94 1.31 2.41
CA LEU A 21 -1.61 0.65 1.32
C LEU A 21 -0.95 -0.71 0.98
N GLY A 22 0.38 -0.74 0.92
CA GLY A 22 1.15 -1.95 0.65
C GLY A 22 0.99 -2.98 1.76
N MET A 23 1.01 -2.54 3.03
CA MET A 23 0.70 -3.39 4.20
C MET A 23 -0.69 -4.03 4.06
N ALA A 24 -1.73 -3.22 3.84
CA ALA A 24 -3.10 -3.72 3.75
C ALA A 24 -3.33 -4.62 2.53
N CYS A 25 -2.67 -4.34 1.41
CA CYS A 25 -2.71 -5.22 0.25
C CYS A 25 -1.97 -6.54 0.49
N GLY A 26 -0.86 -6.54 1.22
CA GLY A 26 -0.14 -7.76 1.60
C GLY A 26 -0.98 -8.64 2.52
N ASP A 27 -1.51 -8.06 3.58
CA ASP A 27 -2.46 -8.66 4.52
C ASP A 27 -3.63 -9.34 3.77
N ALA A 28 -4.43 -8.57 3.02
CA ALA A 28 -5.59 -9.09 2.30
C ALA A 28 -5.24 -10.12 1.20
N LEU A 29 -4.01 -10.10 0.67
CA LEU A 29 -3.53 -11.10 -0.28
C LEU A 29 -3.24 -12.44 0.42
N GLY A 30 -2.67 -12.40 1.62
CA GLY A 30 -2.32 -13.56 2.42
C GLY A 30 -3.49 -14.19 3.16
N ALA A 31 -4.52 -13.42 3.55
CA ALA A 31 -5.61 -13.86 4.43
C ALA A 31 -6.29 -15.17 4.02
N GLY A 32 -6.46 -15.41 2.71
CA GLY A 32 -7.10 -16.63 2.20
C GLY A 32 -6.23 -17.89 2.23
N TYR A 33 -4.93 -17.74 2.45
CA TYR A 33 -3.93 -18.82 2.38
C TYR A 33 -3.35 -19.19 3.75
N GLU A 34 -3.76 -18.46 4.78
CA GLU A 34 -3.29 -18.60 6.16
C GLU A 34 -3.44 -20.04 6.66
N PHE A 35 -2.45 -20.48 7.43
CA PHE A 35 -2.25 -21.83 7.97
C PHE A 35 -2.09 -22.95 6.93
N GLY A 36 -2.06 -22.61 5.64
CA GLY A 36 -1.75 -23.53 4.55
C GLY A 36 -0.28 -23.94 4.51
N PRO A 37 0.06 -25.03 3.79
CA PRO A 37 1.45 -25.32 3.44
C PRO A 37 1.98 -24.29 2.41
N PRO A 38 3.30 -24.25 2.16
CA PRO A 38 3.86 -23.51 1.04
C PRO A 38 3.18 -23.86 -0.29
N LEU A 39 3.06 -22.88 -1.18
CA LEU A 39 2.39 -23.02 -2.47
C LEU A 39 3.40 -23.33 -3.58
N ALA A 40 2.99 -24.15 -4.56
CA ALA A 40 3.78 -24.35 -5.77
C ALA A 40 3.89 -23.05 -6.59
N GLU A 41 5.01 -22.84 -7.27
CA GLU A 41 5.28 -21.63 -8.07
C GLU A 41 4.19 -21.37 -9.14
N SER A 42 3.65 -22.44 -9.73
CA SER A 42 2.57 -22.38 -10.73
C SER A 42 1.21 -21.95 -10.16
N THR A 43 1.06 -21.86 -8.84
CA THR A 43 -0.20 -21.49 -8.20
C THR A 43 -0.44 -19.99 -8.37
N LEU A 44 -1.60 -19.63 -8.92
CA LEU A 44 -2.02 -18.24 -9.01
C LEU A 44 -2.34 -17.70 -7.60
N VAL A 45 -1.69 -16.60 -7.25
CA VAL A 45 -1.93 -15.87 -6.00
C VAL A 45 -2.78 -14.64 -6.28
N PHE A 46 -3.90 -14.51 -5.57
CA PHE A 46 -4.84 -13.39 -5.70
C PHE A 46 -5.63 -13.22 -4.40
N MET A 47 -6.25 -12.06 -4.21
CA MET A 47 -7.06 -11.73 -3.01
C MET A 47 -8.39 -12.51 -3.01
N LYS A 48 -8.31 -13.82 -2.77
CA LYS A 48 -9.46 -14.74 -2.88
C LYS A 48 -10.41 -14.67 -1.68
N GLY A 49 -10.01 -14.06 -0.56
CA GLY A 49 -10.74 -14.15 0.71
C GLY A 49 -10.76 -15.58 1.26
N GLY A 50 -11.78 -15.94 2.03
CA GLY A 50 -11.91 -17.26 2.66
C GLY A 50 -11.07 -17.37 3.93
N GLY A 51 -10.28 -18.45 4.07
CA GLY A 51 -9.50 -18.71 5.28
C GLY A 51 -10.38 -19.13 6.47
N GLY A 52 -9.76 -19.22 7.66
CA GLY A 52 -10.41 -19.69 8.89
C GLY A 52 -11.59 -18.82 9.35
N PHE A 53 -11.58 -17.54 8.97
CA PHE A 53 -12.58 -16.54 9.35
C PHE A 53 -13.53 -16.14 8.21
N ASN A 54 -13.44 -16.80 7.05
CA ASN A 54 -14.28 -16.53 5.87
C ASN A 54 -14.26 -15.06 5.42
N TRP A 55 -13.05 -14.50 5.31
CA TRP A 55 -12.77 -13.14 4.84
C TRP A 55 -13.37 -12.88 3.45
N ALA A 56 -13.87 -11.67 3.20
CA ALA A 56 -14.26 -11.29 1.86
C ALA A 56 -13.02 -11.06 0.96
N PRO A 57 -13.14 -11.20 -0.37
CA PRO A 57 -12.08 -10.76 -1.30
C PRO A 57 -11.68 -9.30 -1.06
N GLY A 58 -10.39 -9.10 -0.80
CA GLY A 58 -9.79 -7.79 -0.47
C GLY A 58 -9.99 -7.36 0.99
N GLU A 59 -10.58 -8.19 1.85
CA GLU A 59 -10.68 -7.90 3.28
C GLU A 59 -9.35 -8.18 3.99
N TRP A 60 -8.87 -7.20 4.74
CA TRP A 60 -7.68 -7.34 5.58
C TRP A 60 -8.04 -7.81 7.01
N THR A 61 -7.06 -8.40 7.70
CA THR A 61 -7.18 -9.08 8.98
C THR A 61 -6.76 -8.18 10.15
N ASP A 62 -6.25 -8.76 11.24
CA ASP A 62 -5.79 -8.02 12.41
C ASP A 62 -4.50 -7.24 12.17
N ASP A 63 -3.62 -7.63 11.25
CA ASP A 63 -2.38 -6.90 10.94
C ASP A 63 -2.65 -5.43 10.63
N THR A 64 -3.52 -5.19 9.64
CA THR A 64 -3.91 -3.83 9.24
C THR A 64 -4.86 -3.21 10.26
N SER A 65 -5.79 -3.97 10.82
CA SER A 65 -6.75 -3.44 11.79
C SER A 65 -6.06 -2.89 13.04
N MET A 66 -5.01 -3.55 13.51
CA MET A 66 -4.23 -3.08 14.64
C MET A 66 -3.26 -1.93 14.28
N ALA A 67 -2.85 -1.82 13.02
CA ALA A 67 -2.06 -0.68 12.53
C ALA A 67 -2.88 0.61 12.46
N VAL A 68 -4.19 0.54 12.19
CA VAL A 68 -5.05 1.71 11.99
C VAL A 68 -5.06 2.70 13.18
N PRO A 69 -5.21 2.30 14.46
CA PRO A 69 -5.16 3.23 15.59
C PRO A 69 -3.80 3.94 15.73
N ILE A 70 -2.70 3.24 15.42
CA ILE A 70 -1.34 3.83 15.41
C ILE A 70 -1.26 4.87 14.28
N ALA A 71 -1.74 4.52 13.09
CA ALA A 71 -1.76 5.40 11.93
C ALA A 71 -2.61 6.66 12.16
N ARG A 72 -3.74 6.55 12.89
CA ARG A 72 -4.57 7.68 13.31
C ARG A 72 -3.83 8.62 14.25
N ALA A 73 -3.20 8.08 15.29
CA ALA A 73 -2.40 8.88 16.22
C ALA A 73 -1.25 9.60 15.49
N ALA A 74 -0.56 8.92 14.58
CA ALA A 74 0.46 9.52 13.72
C ALA A 74 -0.11 10.64 12.82
N ALA A 75 -1.27 10.42 12.20
CA ALA A 75 -1.97 11.38 11.35
C ALA A 75 -2.56 12.59 12.09
N GLU A 76 -2.63 12.52 13.42
CA GLU A 76 -2.98 13.62 14.32
C GLU A 76 -1.73 14.36 14.84
N GLY A 77 -0.52 13.89 14.48
CA GLY A 77 0.74 14.47 14.93
C GLY A 77 1.05 14.19 16.40
N LEU A 78 0.48 13.14 16.98
CA LEU A 78 0.69 12.74 18.37
C LEU A 78 2.02 12.00 18.52
N ASP A 79 2.70 12.20 19.66
CA ASP A 79 3.93 11.47 19.98
C ASP A 79 3.57 10.04 20.44
N LEU A 80 3.91 9.05 19.61
CA LEU A 80 3.69 7.62 19.87
C LEU A 80 4.56 7.05 21.02
N ARG A 81 5.33 7.89 21.72
CA ARG A 81 6.04 7.55 22.97
C ARG A 81 5.28 8.02 24.21
N ASP A 82 4.29 8.88 24.05
CA ASP A 82 3.47 9.40 25.15
C ASP A 82 2.51 8.31 25.65
N GLU A 83 2.54 8.01 26.95
CA GLU A 83 1.69 7.00 27.58
C GLU A 83 0.19 7.27 27.37
N THR A 84 -0.24 8.54 27.34
CA THR A 84 -1.66 8.87 27.11
C THR A 84 -2.11 8.56 25.68
N VAL A 85 -1.20 8.71 24.71
CA VAL A 85 -1.43 8.32 23.31
C VAL A 85 -1.48 6.80 23.20
N LEU A 86 -0.58 6.11 23.90
CA LEU A 86 -0.55 4.65 23.97
C LEU A 86 -1.81 4.08 24.63
N ASP A 87 -2.33 4.72 25.69
CA ASP A 87 -3.63 4.38 26.30
C ASP A 87 -4.76 4.49 25.27
N GLY A 88 -4.80 5.57 24.49
CA GLY A 88 -5.80 5.76 23.42
C GLY A 88 -5.72 4.71 22.31
N ILE A 89 -4.51 4.27 21.94
CA ILE A 89 -4.30 3.17 20.98
C ILE A 89 -4.81 1.85 21.57
N VAL A 90 -4.46 1.55 22.82
CA VAL A 90 -4.90 0.34 23.51
C VAL A 90 -6.43 0.30 23.64
N ALA A 91 -7.06 1.42 24.01
CA ALA A 91 -8.51 1.51 24.11
C ALA A 91 -9.22 1.19 22.78
N GLN A 92 -8.67 1.66 21.66
CA GLN A 92 -9.19 1.34 20.33
C GLN A 92 -9.00 -0.14 19.97
N TRP A 93 -7.87 -0.76 20.33
CA TRP A 93 -7.69 -2.21 20.15
C TRP A 93 -8.66 -3.03 21.00
N VAL A 94 -8.90 -2.63 22.26
CA VAL A 94 -9.91 -3.27 23.12
C VAL A 94 -11.29 -3.16 22.48
N ASP A 95 -11.64 -2.00 21.93
CA ASP A 95 -12.94 -1.81 21.28
C ASP A 95 -13.09 -2.65 20.00
N TRP A 96 -12.08 -2.63 19.13
CA TRP A 96 -12.01 -3.47 17.93
C TRP A 96 -12.15 -4.96 18.27
N ALA A 97 -11.42 -5.44 19.27
CA ALA A 97 -11.38 -6.85 19.66
C ALA A 97 -12.72 -7.41 20.16
N LYS A 98 -13.68 -6.55 20.54
CA LYS A 98 -15.04 -6.99 20.93
C LYS A 98 -15.81 -7.61 19.78
N THR A 99 -15.55 -7.16 18.55
CA THR A 99 -16.28 -7.56 17.34
C THR A 99 -15.37 -8.15 16.27
N ALA A 100 -14.06 -8.17 16.49
CA ALA A 100 -13.10 -8.68 15.53
C ALA A 100 -13.25 -10.19 15.35
N PRO A 101 -13.32 -10.68 14.10
CA PRO A 101 -13.39 -12.11 13.82
C PRO A 101 -12.08 -12.81 14.21
N ASP A 102 -10.95 -12.13 14.00
CA ASP A 102 -9.63 -12.58 14.35
C ASP A 102 -8.98 -11.67 15.40
N VAL A 103 -8.52 -12.26 16.49
CA VAL A 103 -7.78 -11.62 17.57
C VAL A 103 -6.82 -12.67 18.09
N GLY A 104 -5.52 -12.47 17.86
CA GLY A 104 -4.49 -13.38 18.33
C GLY A 104 -4.66 -13.75 19.81
N ILE A 105 -4.40 -15.01 20.17
CA ILE A 105 -4.68 -15.58 21.51
C ILE A 105 -4.04 -14.74 22.63
N GLN A 106 -2.79 -14.32 22.43
CA GLN A 106 -2.07 -13.47 23.38
C GLN A 106 -2.75 -12.10 23.54
N LEU A 107 -3.21 -11.50 22.45
CA LEU A 107 -3.91 -10.23 22.47
C LEU A 107 -5.28 -10.35 23.16
N ARG A 108 -6.05 -11.41 22.87
CA ARG A 108 -7.31 -11.67 23.57
C ARG A 108 -7.11 -11.86 25.08
N ALA A 109 -6.05 -12.56 25.48
CA ALA A 109 -5.70 -12.73 26.90
C ALA A 109 -5.31 -11.40 27.57
N VAL A 110 -4.64 -10.51 26.84
CA VAL A 110 -4.23 -9.16 27.29
C VAL A 110 -5.43 -8.21 27.40
N LEU A 111 -6.32 -8.19 26.41
CA LEU A 111 -7.43 -7.24 26.32
C LEU A 111 -8.64 -7.63 27.19
N SER A 112 -8.81 -8.91 27.56
CA SER A 112 -9.99 -9.38 28.31
C SER A 112 -9.91 -9.21 29.83
N LYS A 113 -8.76 -8.81 30.41
CA LYS A 113 -8.50 -8.89 31.85
C LYS A 113 -8.06 -7.57 32.51
N THR A 114 -8.09 -6.45 31.79
CA THR A 114 -7.40 -5.23 32.27
C THR A 114 -8.19 -3.97 31.95
N GLU A 115 -8.02 -2.95 32.80
CA GLU A 115 -8.25 -1.56 32.39
C GLU A 115 -7.49 -1.30 31.06
N PRO A 116 -8.12 -0.65 30.07
CA PRO A 116 -7.57 -0.50 28.72
C PRO A 116 -6.46 0.57 28.67
N THR A 117 -5.43 0.41 29.49
CA THR A 117 -4.26 1.29 29.58
C THR A 117 -3.00 0.56 29.09
N ALA A 118 -2.05 1.33 28.55
CA ALA A 118 -0.74 0.88 28.13
C ALA A 118 0.00 0.18 29.28
N SER A 119 -0.02 0.77 30.48
CA SER A 119 0.60 0.18 31.66
C SER A 119 -0.02 -1.18 32.05
N GLY A 120 -1.35 -1.28 32.02
CA GLY A 120 -2.07 -2.52 32.31
C GLY A 120 -1.77 -3.62 31.29
N VAL A 121 -1.84 -3.29 30.00
CA VAL A 121 -1.57 -4.22 28.91
C VAL A 121 -0.12 -4.73 28.95
N ARG A 122 0.87 -3.86 29.25
CA ARG A 122 2.26 -4.29 29.46
C ARG A 122 2.41 -5.26 30.63
N ALA A 123 1.69 -5.02 31.74
CA ALA A 123 1.75 -5.90 32.90
C ALA A 123 1.25 -7.31 32.55
N VAL A 124 0.16 -7.43 31.78
CA VAL A 124 -0.34 -8.73 31.32
C VAL A 124 0.61 -9.38 30.30
N ALA A 125 1.17 -8.61 29.36
CA ALA A 125 2.17 -9.12 28.43
C ALA A 125 3.39 -9.70 29.17
N LYS A 126 3.86 -9.01 30.21
CA LYS A 126 4.96 -9.48 31.08
C LYS A 126 4.58 -10.74 31.86
N GLU A 127 3.39 -10.77 32.47
CA GLU A 127 2.93 -11.97 33.20
C GLU A 127 2.81 -13.18 32.27
N HIS A 128 2.26 -12.98 31.07
CA HIS A 128 2.17 -14.01 30.05
C HIS A 128 3.55 -14.56 29.67
N HIS A 129 4.53 -13.68 29.46
CA HIS A 129 5.91 -14.06 29.19
C HIS A 129 6.53 -14.85 30.34
N VAL A 130 6.40 -14.37 31.59
CA VAL A 130 6.93 -15.06 32.78
C VAL A 130 6.30 -16.44 32.95
N ARG A 131 5.01 -16.59 32.65
CA ARG A 131 4.30 -17.88 32.79
C ARG A 131 4.71 -18.92 31.75
N HIS A 132 4.87 -18.52 30.49
CA HIS A 132 5.10 -19.46 29.38
C HIS A 132 6.57 -19.53 28.93
N GLY A 133 7.41 -18.59 29.39
CA GLY A 133 8.83 -18.48 29.01
C GLY A 133 9.08 -18.01 27.56
N ARG A 134 8.02 -17.82 26.76
CA ARG A 134 8.09 -17.38 25.36
C ARG A 134 6.91 -16.45 25.05
N SER A 135 7.16 -15.35 24.34
CA SER A 135 6.10 -14.41 23.94
C SER A 135 6.43 -13.60 22.68
N GLY A 136 7.34 -14.10 21.85
CA GLY A 136 7.85 -13.46 20.64
C GLY A 136 6.98 -13.66 19.41
N GLY A 137 5.65 -13.69 19.57
CA GLY A 137 4.75 -13.68 18.42
C GLY A 137 5.03 -12.48 17.50
N ASN A 138 4.73 -12.62 16.21
CA ASN A 138 4.88 -11.57 15.21
C ASN A 138 3.88 -10.40 15.38
N GLY A 139 2.87 -10.54 16.25
CA GLY A 139 1.76 -9.62 16.43
C GLY A 139 2.10 -8.17 16.80
N SER A 140 3.34 -7.88 17.23
CA SER A 140 3.81 -6.50 17.34
C SER A 140 4.41 -5.96 16.05
N LEU A 141 5.18 -6.77 15.32
CA LEU A 141 5.88 -6.34 14.11
C LEU A 141 4.91 -6.01 12.98
N MET A 142 3.88 -6.83 12.84
CA MET A 142 2.91 -6.73 11.75
C MET A 142 2.13 -5.42 11.69
N ARG A 143 2.11 -4.63 12.77
CA ARG A 143 1.33 -3.40 12.88
C ARG A 143 2.15 -2.12 13.02
N THR A 144 3.48 -2.20 12.96
CA THR A 144 4.36 -1.05 13.27
C THR A 144 4.73 -0.18 12.07
N ALA A 145 4.35 -0.54 10.84
CA ALA A 145 4.62 0.30 9.66
C ALA A 145 4.21 1.79 9.79
N PRO A 146 3.03 2.17 10.34
CA PRO A 146 2.68 3.57 10.56
C PRO A 146 3.63 4.34 11.48
N VAL A 147 4.34 3.67 12.39
CA VAL A 147 5.27 4.34 13.32
C VAL A 147 6.38 5.04 12.53
N ALA A 148 6.86 4.44 11.44
CA ALA A 148 7.89 5.05 10.58
C ALA A 148 7.46 6.41 10.00
N LEU A 149 6.18 6.58 9.68
CA LEU A 149 5.66 7.80 9.09
C LEU A 149 5.66 8.98 10.08
N ALA A 150 5.48 8.70 11.38
CA ALA A 150 5.46 9.72 12.43
C ALA A 150 6.86 10.33 12.72
N TYR A 151 7.94 9.64 12.34
CA TYR A 151 9.31 9.98 12.72
C TYR A 151 10.30 9.92 11.53
N LEU A 152 9.87 10.36 10.34
CA LEU A 152 10.74 10.38 9.15
C LEU A 152 12.00 11.25 9.35
N ASP A 153 11.94 12.28 10.18
CA ASP A 153 13.05 13.17 10.49
C ASP A 153 13.91 12.73 11.69
N ASP A 154 13.41 11.84 12.54
CA ASP A 154 14.07 11.42 13.79
C ASP A 154 14.18 9.89 13.92
N PRO A 155 15.29 9.27 13.47
CA PRO A 155 15.46 7.83 13.57
C PRO A 155 15.63 7.33 15.01
N VAL A 156 16.04 8.18 15.96
CA VAL A 156 16.17 7.80 17.38
C VAL A 156 14.78 7.69 18.00
N ALA A 157 13.95 8.72 17.84
CA ALA A 157 12.57 8.70 18.31
C ALA A 157 11.77 7.57 17.63
N LEU A 158 12.04 7.27 16.37
CA LEU A 158 11.45 6.12 15.67
C LEU A 158 11.78 4.79 16.37
N ALA A 159 13.04 4.57 16.73
CA ALA A 159 13.46 3.34 17.42
C ALA A 159 12.79 3.21 18.80
N GLU A 160 12.72 4.32 19.55
CA GLU A 160 12.03 4.38 20.85
C GLU A 160 10.52 4.08 20.71
N ALA A 161 9.84 4.72 19.77
CA ALA A 161 8.41 4.55 19.54
C ALA A 161 8.07 3.13 19.06
N ALA A 162 8.87 2.57 18.14
CA ALA A 162 8.70 1.18 17.67
C ALA A 162 8.83 0.19 18.84
N ARG A 163 9.77 0.42 19.76
CA ARG A 163 9.92 -0.37 20.99
C ARG A 163 8.73 -0.20 21.93
N ALA A 164 8.29 1.05 22.16
CA ALA A 164 7.18 1.35 23.05
C ALA A 164 5.89 0.66 22.60
N ILE A 165 5.56 0.73 21.31
CA ILE A 165 4.39 0.07 20.71
C ILE A 165 4.48 -1.45 20.76
N SER A 166 5.67 -2.02 20.52
CA SER A 166 5.88 -3.47 20.59
C SER A 166 5.62 -4.00 22.00
N THR A 167 6.28 -3.37 22.98
CA THR A 167 6.24 -3.80 24.39
C THR A 167 4.86 -3.74 25.03
N LEU A 168 3.92 -2.96 24.47
CA LEU A 168 2.52 -2.96 24.91
C LEU A 168 1.98 -4.38 25.06
N THR A 169 2.22 -5.23 24.05
CA THR A 169 1.60 -6.57 23.99
C THR A 169 2.62 -7.70 23.95
N HIS A 170 3.88 -7.43 23.58
CA HIS A 170 4.93 -8.42 23.39
C HIS A 170 6.15 -8.04 24.23
N TYR A 171 6.42 -8.77 25.32
CA TYR A 171 7.50 -8.46 26.25
C TYR A 171 8.89 -8.89 25.75
N GLU A 172 8.96 -9.78 24.75
CA GLU A 172 10.21 -10.39 24.30
C GLU A 172 11.12 -9.40 23.55
N THR A 173 12.42 -9.42 23.83
CA THR A 173 13.41 -8.52 23.22
C THR A 173 13.47 -8.64 21.70
N ASP A 174 13.40 -9.87 21.17
CA ASP A 174 13.39 -10.15 19.73
C ASP A 174 12.21 -9.45 19.03
N ALA A 175 11.04 -9.39 19.69
CA ALA A 175 9.85 -8.76 19.12
C ALA A 175 10.05 -7.25 18.92
N GLY A 176 10.58 -6.57 19.94
CA GLY A 176 10.88 -5.17 19.79
C GLY A 176 12.00 -4.92 18.77
N ASP A 177 13.03 -5.78 18.71
CA ASP A 177 14.18 -5.58 17.82
C ASP A 177 13.75 -5.62 16.37
N ALA A 178 12.92 -6.60 16.03
CA ALA A 178 12.31 -6.69 14.73
C ALA A 178 11.53 -5.41 14.40
N CYS A 179 10.71 -4.90 15.34
CA CYS A 179 9.98 -3.64 15.14
C CYS A 179 10.93 -2.45 14.88
N VAL A 180 12.03 -2.33 15.63
CA VAL A 180 13.01 -1.24 15.42
C VAL A 180 13.68 -1.36 14.05
N LEU A 181 14.18 -2.55 13.71
CA LEU A 181 14.83 -2.81 12.43
C LEU A 181 13.88 -2.50 11.26
N TRP A 182 12.65 -3.02 11.32
CA TRP A 182 11.68 -2.88 10.24
C TRP A 182 11.17 -1.45 10.07
N CYS A 183 10.89 -0.75 11.18
CA CYS A 183 10.50 0.65 11.13
C CYS A 183 11.60 1.53 10.51
N LEU A 184 12.87 1.31 10.89
CA LEU A 184 13.99 2.05 10.32
C LEU A 184 14.22 1.71 8.85
N ALA A 185 13.98 0.45 8.44
CA ALA A 185 13.99 0.04 7.03
C ALA A 185 12.89 0.76 6.22
N ILE A 186 11.66 0.84 6.75
CA ILE A 186 10.55 1.57 6.13
C ILE A 186 10.90 3.05 5.99
N ARG A 187 11.42 3.69 7.06
CA ARG A 187 11.89 5.08 7.01
C ARG A 187 12.95 5.28 5.92
N HIS A 188 13.95 4.40 5.86
CA HIS A 188 15.01 4.45 4.86
C HIS A 188 14.44 4.32 3.43
N ALA A 189 13.54 3.36 3.21
CA ALA A 189 12.88 3.17 1.93
C ALA A 189 12.05 4.40 1.51
N VAL A 190 11.30 5.01 2.44
CA VAL A 190 10.55 6.24 2.16
C VAL A 190 11.48 7.37 1.73
N LEU A 191 12.60 7.57 2.41
CA LEU A 191 13.50 8.69 2.13
C LEU A 191 14.35 8.47 0.88
N GLU A 192 14.90 7.26 0.72
CA GLU A 192 15.95 6.94 -0.26
C GLU A 192 15.48 6.09 -1.43
N GLY A 193 14.31 5.44 -1.34
CA GLY A 193 13.82 4.50 -2.35
C GLY A 193 14.62 3.19 -2.40
N LYS A 194 15.24 2.79 -1.29
CA LYS A 194 16.09 1.59 -1.19
C LYS A 194 15.65 0.69 -0.05
N PHE A 195 15.74 -0.61 -0.27
CA PHE A 195 15.46 -1.63 0.75
C PHE A 195 16.76 -1.99 1.46
N ASP A 196 16.82 -1.72 2.76
CA ASP A 196 17.94 -2.15 3.60
C ASP A 196 17.47 -2.26 5.05
N VAL A 197 17.41 -3.48 5.57
CA VAL A 197 17.03 -3.75 6.97
C VAL A 197 18.19 -3.56 7.95
N ARG A 198 19.44 -3.49 7.46
CA ARG A 198 20.64 -3.31 8.30
C ARG A 198 20.81 -1.89 8.79
N VAL A 199 20.15 -0.91 8.16
CA VAL A 199 20.14 0.50 8.63
C VAL A 199 19.67 0.64 10.07
N GLY A 200 18.91 -0.34 10.59
CA GLY A 200 18.45 -0.36 11.96
C GLY A 200 19.44 -0.95 12.98
N LEU A 201 20.46 -1.70 12.57
CA LEU A 201 21.39 -2.36 13.50
C LEU A 201 22.09 -1.41 14.48
N PRO A 202 22.51 -0.18 14.08
CA PRO A 202 23.11 0.77 15.02
C PRO A 202 22.19 1.18 16.18
N PHE A 203 20.87 1.00 16.02
CA PHE A 203 19.84 1.36 17.01
C PHE A 203 19.48 0.21 17.96
N LEU A 204 20.11 -0.96 17.79
CA LEU A 204 20.01 -2.08 18.73
C LEU A 204 21.12 -2.03 19.79
N PRO A 205 20.91 -2.64 20.97
CA PRO A 205 21.96 -2.95 21.93
C PRO A 205 23.14 -3.66 21.26
N ALA A 206 24.38 -3.32 21.63
CA ALA A 206 25.58 -3.78 20.95
C ALA A 206 25.71 -5.31 20.91
N ASP A 207 25.34 -5.99 22.00
CA ASP A 207 25.34 -7.45 22.16
C ASP A 207 24.31 -8.17 21.28
N ARG A 208 23.40 -7.43 20.65
CA ARG A 208 22.32 -7.99 19.81
C ARG A 208 22.53 -7.79 18.31
N ARG A 209 23.51 -6.96 17.91
CA ARG A 209 23.75 -6.61 16.50
C ARG A 209 24.20 -7.80 15.68
N ASP A 210 25.19 -8.55 16.16
CA ASP A 210 25.75 -9.71 15.44
C ASP A 210 24.71 -10.83 15.27
N LEU A 211 23.84 -11.01 16.27
CA LEU A 211 22.73 -11.95 16.20
C LEU A 211 21.77 -11.60 15.06
N TRP A 212 21.35 -10.34 14.97
CA TRP A 212 20.44 -9.89 13.92
C TRP A 212 21.09 -9.83 12.55
N GLU A 213 22.36 -9.43 12.47
CA GLU A 213 23.14 -9.49 11.22
C GLU A 213 23.15 -10.92 10.66
N THR A 214 23.42 -11.92 11.51
CA THR A 214 23.39 -13.34 11.11
C THR A 214 22.01 -13.76 10.61
N ARG A 215 20.93 -13.37 11.31
CA ARG A 215 19.55 -13.68 10.93
C ARG A 215 19.16 -13.05 9.59
N ILE A 216 19.59 -11.81 9.34
CA ILE A 216 19.37 -11.11 8.07
C ILE A 216 20.10 -11.84 6.94
N ALA A 217 21.37 -12.19 7.14
CA ALA A 217 22.16 -12.91 6.13
C ALA A 217 21.55 -14.28 5.75
N VAL A 218 20.95 -14.99 6.71
CA VAL A 218 20.19 -16.23 6.44
C VAL A 218 18.99 -15.95 5.53
N ALA A 219 18.20 -14.91 5.81
CA ALA A 219 17.04 -14.55 4.99
C ALA A 219 17.40 -14.20 3.54
N GLU A 220 18.57 -13.60 3.30
CA GLU A 220 19.05 -13.22 1.96
C GLU A 220 19.46 -14.40 1.08
N THR A 221 19.63 -15.58 1.68
CA THR A 221 20.08 -16.80 1.00
C THR A 221 19.07 -17.95 1.10
N SER A 222 17.91 -17.71 1.73
CA SER A 222 16.83 -18.68 1.92
C SER A 222 15.58 -18.23 1.18
N GLN A 223 14.66 -19.15 0.92
CA GLN A 223 13.34 -18.86 0.37
C GLN A 223 12.33 -18.57 1.49
N PRO A 224 11.22 -17.84 1.23
CA PRO A 224 10.19 -17.59 2.25
C PRO A 224 9.65 -18.88 2.88
N SER A 225 9.56 -19.98 2.12
CA SER A 225 9.09 -21.28 2.57
C SER A 225 10.01 -21.99 3.57
N ASP A 226 11.26 -21.55 3.71
CA ASP A 226 12.22 -22.13 4.66
C ASP A 226 11.93 -21.67 6.11
N PHE A 227 11.11 -20.62 6.29
CA PHE A 227 10.74 -20.03 7.57
C PHE A 227 9.35 -20.53 8.05
N ALA A 228 9.27 -21.84 8.35
CA ALA A 228 8.00 -22.51 8.65
C ALA A 228 7.39 -22.21 10.04
N HIS A 229 8.13 -21.56 10.94
CA HIS A 229 7.64 -21.09 12.25
C HIS A 229 7.43 -19.57 12.24
N ASN A 230 6.95 -19.02 11.13
CA ASN A 230 6.71 -17.59 10.93
C ASN A 230 5.59 -16.96 11.78
N GLY A 231 4.95 -17.72 12.69
CA GLY A 231 4.22 -17.14 13.82
C GLY A 231 5.16 -16.52 14.89
N TRP A 232 6.45 -16.87 14.86
CA TRP A 232 7.50 -16.22 15.64
C TRP A 232 8.07 -15.03 14.86
N VAL A 233 8.24 -13.91 15.56
CA VAL A 233 8.63 -12.61 14.98
C VAL A 233 9.91 -12.66 14.16
N VAL A 234 10.88 -13.49 14.53
CA VAL A 234 12.15 -13.60 13.80
C VAL A 234 11.95 -14.28 12.46
N GLU A 235 11.23 -15.40 12.41
CA GLU A 235 10.95 -16.09 11.14
C GLU A 235 9.95 -15.31 10.28
N ALA A 236 9.02 -14.54 10.88
CA ALA A 236 8.17 -13.60 10.15
C ALA A 236 9.00 -12.51 9.45
N PHE A 237 9.93 -11.88 10.19
CA PHE A 237 10.89 -10.90 9.67
C PHE A 237 11.73 -11.51 8.54
N GLN A 238 12.27 -12.72 8.76
CA GLN A 238 13.12 -13.39 7.78
C GLN A 238 12.35 -13.80 6.53
N GLY A 239 11.12 -14.31 6.66
CA GLY A 239 10.25 -14.64 5.54
C GLY A 239 9.92 -13.39 4.70
N ALA A 240 9.58 -12.28 5.34
CA ALA A 240 9.29 -11.03 4.66
C ALA A 240 10.54 -10.45 3.96
N TRP A 241 11.69 -10.45 4.63
CA TRP A 241 12.94 -9.98 4.04
C TRP A 241 13.45 -10.88 2.92
N SER A 242 13.33 -12.20 3.09
CA SER A 242 13.65 -13.19 2.06
C SER A 242 12.81 -12.92 0.81
N ALA A 243 11.49 -12.74 0.95
CA ALA A 243 10.60 -12.47 -0.18
C ALA A 243 11.00 -11.19 -0.96
N ILE A 244 11.41 -10.13 -0.25
CA ILE A 244 11.87 -8.88 -0.86
C ILE A 244 13.24 -9.05 -1.51
N SER A 245 14.21 -9.58 -0.78
CA SER A 245 15.62 -9.62 -1.20
C SER A 245 15.91 -10.64 -2.30
N THR A 246 15.13 -11.72 -2.39
CA THR A 246 15.34 -12.81 -3.37
C THR A 246 14.49 -12.68 -4.63
N THR A 247 13.48 -11.79 -4.63
CA THR A 247 12.69 -11.50 -5.84
C THR A 247 13.49 -10.62 -6.79
N LYS A 248 13.72 -11.10 -8.02
CA LYS A 248 14.71 -10.52 -8.95
C LYS A 248 14.23 -9.29 -9.74
N ALA A 249 12.98 -8.89 -9.60
CA ALA A 249 12.44 -7.76 -10.36
C ALA A 249 13.04 -6.43 -9.89
N THR A 250 13.41 -5.57 -10.84
CA THR A 250 14.08 -4.28 -10.58
C THR A 250 13.19 -3.07 -10.90
N ASP A 251 11.91 -3.31 -11.13
CA ASP A 251 10.90 -2.28 -11.41
C ASP A 251 9.69 -2.45 -10.47
N ALA A 252 8.64 -1.66 -10.68
CA ALA A 252 7.43 -1.68 -9.87
C ALA A 252 6.74 -3.05 -9.75
N THR A 253 6.98 -3.99 -10.70
CA THR A 253 6.44 -5.35 -10.61
C THR A 253 7.03 -6.15 -9.44
N HIS A 254 8.19 -5.72 -8.92
CA HIS A 254 8.81 -6.29 -7.72
C HIS A 254 7.86 -6.30 -6.53
N LEU A 255 7.07 -5.24 -6.32
CA LEU A 255 6.11 -5.18 -5.22
C LEU A 255 5.12 -6.35 -5.28
N ARG A 256 4.52 -6.57 -6.45
CA ARG A 256 3.56 -7.67 -6.63
C ARG A 256 4.25 -9.02 -6.43
N LEU A 257 5.37 -9.24 -7.13
CA LEU A 257 6.05 -10.53 -7.14
C LEU A 257 6.57 -10.93 -5.75
N ALA A 258 7.12 -9.99 -4.98
CA ALA A 258 7.58 -10.24 -3.62
C ALA A 258 6.43 -10.49 -2.63
N LEU A 259 5.29 -9.81 -2.80
CA LEU A 259 4.09 -10.11 -2.02
C LEU A 259 3.53 -11.50 -2.34
N GLU A 260 3.46 -11.87 -3.61
CA GLU A 260 3.06 -13.23 -3.97
C GLU A 260 4.07 -14.28 -3.45
N ALA A 261 5.38 -13.98 -3.47
CA ALA A 261 6.41 -14.84 -2.88
C ALA A 261 6.25 -15.01 -1.36
N SER A 262 5.86 -13.95 -0.65
CA SER A 262 5.52 -13.99 0.77
C SER A 262 4.38 -14.97 1.04
N VAL A 263 3.29 -14.89 0.26
CA VAL A 263 2.15 -15.82 0.38
C VAL A 263 2.53 -17.24 0.00
N ARG A 264 3.39 -17.44 -1.01
CA ARG A 264 3.89 -18.77 -1.39
C ARG A 264 4.71 -19.43 -0.27
N GLY A 265 5.27 -18.66 0.66
CA GLY A 265 5.96 -19.18 1.85
C GLY A 265 5.07 -20.03 2.76
N GLY A 266 3.74 -19.83 2.74
CA GLY A 266 2.78 -20.57 3.54
C GLY A 266 2.80 -20.20 5.03
N ARG A 267 2.05 -20.97 5.82
CA ARG A 267 1.85 -20.78 7.26
C ARG A 267 1.19 -19.42 7.56
N ASP A 268 1.90 -18.51 8.21
CA ASP A 268 1.38 -17.20 8.60
C ASP A 268 1.49 -16.19 7.43
N THR A 269 0.66 -16.39 6.41
CA THR A 269 0.85 -15.76 5.08
C THR A 269 0.41 -14.30 5.02
N ASP A 270 -0.67 -13.94 5.71
CA ASP A 270 -1.13 -12.55 5.85
C ASP A 270 -0.11 -11.72 6.62
N THR A 271 0.40 -12.19 7.76
CA THR A 271 1.40 -11.42 8.51
C THR A 271 2.71 -11.23 7.76
N VAL A 272 3.28 -12.30 7.17
CA VAL A 272 4.51 -12.17 6.39
C VAL A 272 4.32 -11.21 5.21
N ALA A 273 3.18 -11.29 4.51
CA ALA A 273 2.87 -10.41 3.39
C ALA A 273 2.57 -8.97 3.84
N ALA A 274 1.93 -8.74 4.99
CA ALA A 274 1.66 -7.41 5.55
C ALA A 274 2.97 -6.69 5.92
N ILE A 275 3.87 -7.41 6.58
CA ILE A 275 5.22 -6.94 6.96
C ILE A 275 6.00 -6.56 5.69
N ALA A 276 6.05 -7.46 4.70
CA ALA A 276 6.71 -7.20 3.41
C ALA A 276 6.06 -6.02 2.67
N GLY A 277 4.73 -5.96 2.66
CA GLY A 277 3.94 -4.96 1.96
C GLY A 277 4.19 -3.54 2.45
N GLY A 278 4.33 -3.36 3.77
CA GLY A 278 4.70 -2.06 4.35
C GLY A 278 6.04 -1.54 3.83
N LEU A 279 7.05 -2.42 3.74
CA LEU A 279 8.38 -2.06 3.24
C LEU A 279 8.40 -1.89 1.71
N LEU A 280 7.78 -2.80 0.96
CA LEU A 280 7.67 -2.69 -0.51
C LEU A 280 6.95 -1.42 -0.94
N GLY A 281 5.85 -1.09 -0.26
CA GLY A 281 5.13 0.16 -0.45
C GLY A 281 5.97 1.39 -0.11
N ALA A 282 6.80 1.30 0.94
CA ALA A 282 7.75 2.35 1.31
C ALA A 282 8.86 2.56 0.27
N GLY A 283 9.25 1.56 -0.51
CA GLY A 283 10.29 1.70 -1.54
C GLY A 283 9.76 2.05 -2.92
N TRP A 284 8.69 1.38 -3.35
CA TRP A 284 8.10 1.57 -4.68
C TRP A 284 7.02 2.65 -4.74
N GLY A 285 6.32 2.89 -3.63
CA GLY A 285 5.20 3.83 -3.55
C GLY A 285 3.85 3.29 -3.96
N ALA A 286 2.81 4.06 -3.63
CA ALA A 286 1.42 3.71 -3.91
C ALA A 286 1.17 3.50 -5.42
N SER A 287 1.93 4.18 -6.27
CA SER A 287 1.81 4.04 -7.73
C SER A 287 2.27 2.68 -8.25
N ALA A 288 3.00 1.87 -7.46
CA ALA A 288 3.37 0.50 -7.80
C ALA A 288 2.37 -0.55 -7.28
N VAL A 289 1.40 -0.17 -6.45
CA VAL A 289 0.37 -1.10 -5.96
C VAL A 289 -0.65 -1.34 -7.08
N PRO A 290 -0.88 -2.58 -7.54
CA PRO A 290 -1.81 -2.88 -8.63
C PRO A 290 -3.20 -2.27 -8.43
N ALA A 291 -3.77 -1.66 -9.49
CA ALA A 291 -5.11 -1.06 -9.45
C ALA A 291 -6.19 -2.08 -9.07
N GLU A 292 -6.04 -3.33 -9.50
CA GLU A 292 -6.97 -4.42 -9.17
C GLU A 292 -7.05 -4.69 -7.66
N TRP A 293 -5.94 -4.50 -6.93
CA TRP A 293 -5.91 -4.61 -5.46
C TRP A 293 -6.47 -3.35 -4.80
N ARG A 294 -6.02 -2.17 -5.24
CA ARG A 294 -6.49 -0.87 -4.72
C ARG A 294 -8.01 -0.71 -4.80
N ARG A 295 -8.64 -1.31 -5.82
CA ARG A 295 -10.09 -1.25 -6.03
C ARG A 295 -10.90 -2.01 -4.99
N ILE A 296 -10.38 -3.11 -4.46
CA ILE A 296 -11.15 -4.04 -3.62
C ILE A 296 -10.71 -4.05 -2.16
N VAL A 297 -9.46 -3.62 -1.89
CA VAL A 297 -8.87 -3.67 -0.55
C VAL A 297 -9.64 -2.75 0.41
N ARG A 298 -10.16 -3.36 1.48
CA ARG A 298 -11.01 -2.70 2.49
C ARG A 298 -10.99 -3.51 3.78
N GLY A 299 -11.43 -2.92 4.88
CA GLY A 299 -11.57 -3.64 6.13
C GLY A 299 -11.77 -2.69 7.29
N TRP A 300 -11.60 -3.17 8.53
CA TRP A 300 -11.93 -2.37 9.72
C TRP A 300 -11.17 -1.04 9.77
N PRO A 301 -11.82 0.07 10.23
CA PRO A 301 -13.23 0.25 10.58
C PRO A 301 -14.12 0.70 9.39
N ARG A 302 -14.08 -0.01 8.26
CA ARG A 302 -14.62 0.36 6.93
C ARG A 302 -13.77 1.38 6.19
N LEU A 303 -12.45 1.27 6.31
CA LEU A 303 -11.53 2.04 5.48
C LEU A 303 -11.32 1.34 4.13
N THR A 304 -10.90 2.13 3.16
CA THR A 304 -10.56 1.71 1.79
C THR A 304 -9.08 2.03 1.48
N ALA A 305 -8.59 1.59 0.31
CA ALA A 305 -7.28 2.00 -0.19
C ALA A 305 -7.05 3.53 -0.12
N ALA A 306 -8.06 4.32 -0.54
CA ALA A 306 -7.95 5.76 -0.58
C ALA A 306 -7.85 6.37 0.83
N ASP A 307 -8.54 5.79 1.81
CA ASP A 307 -8.43 6.21 3.21
C ASP A 307 -7.04 5.92 3.77
N LEU A 308 -6.46 4.75 3.48
CA LEU A 308 -5.10 4.39 3.92
C LEU A 308 -4.04 5.32 3.32
N VAL A 309 -4.17 5.67 2.04
CA VAL A 309 -3.30 6.64 1.36
C VAL A 309 -3.38 8.01 2.04
N ARG A 310 -4.60 8.49 2.34
CA ARG A 310 -4.80 9.78 3.03
C ARG A 310 -4.27 9.75 4.46
N LEU A 311 -4.47 8.65 5.18
CA LEU A 311 -3.98 8.48 6.54
C LEU A 311 -2.45 8.53 6.60
N GLY A 312 -1.78 7.83 5.67
CA GLY A 312 -0.32 7.89 5.56
C GLY A 312 0.20 9.28 5.19
N ALA A 313 -0.45 9.96 4.24
CA ALA A 313 -0.07 11.32 3.87
C ALA A 313 -0.18 12.30 5.05
N ARG A 314 -1.29 12.23 5.81
CA ARG A 314 -1.51 13.07 7.00
C ARG A 314 -0.48 12.84 8.10
N ALA A 315 -0.01 11.61 8.29
CA ALA A 315 1.08 11.31 9.24
C ALA A 315 2.38 12.06 8.93
N THR A 316 2.54 12.60 7.72
CA THR A 316 3.69 13.40 7.30
C THR A 316 3.36 14.88 7.07
N GLY A 317 2.19 15.33 7.55
CA GLY A 317 1.76 16.73 7.51
C GLY A 317 1.05 17.18 6.22
N ASP A 318 0.70 16.26 5.30
CA ASP A 318 -0.19 16.62 4.18
C ASP A 318 -1.61 16.87 4.73
N THR A 319 -2.29 17.90 4.21
CA THR A 319 -3.66 18.25 4.61
C THR A 319 -4.68 17.58 3.70
N GLU A 320 -5.77 17.12 4.31
CA GLU A 320 -6.93 16.56 3.61
C GLU A 320 -7.87 17.70 3.20
N THR A 321 -8.43 17.63 1.99
CA THR A 321 -9.44 18.58 1.51
C THR A 321 -10.65 17.84 0.97
N GLU A 322 -11.84 18.40 1.22
CA GLU A 322 -13.09 17.86 0.65
C GLU A 322 -13.11 17.99 -0.88
N ARG A 323 -12.44 19.04 -1.38
CA ARG A 323 -12.38 19.38 -2.80
C ARG A 323 -10.96 19.81 -3.19
N HIS A 324 -10.48 19.31 -4.32
CA HIS A 324 -9.35 19.89 -5.06
C HIS A 324 -9.89 20.69 -6.24
N ASP A 325 -9.75 22.02 -6.16
CA ASP A 325 -10.17 22.93 -7.22
C ASP A 325 -9.06 23.07 -8.27
N TYR A 326 -9.38 22.73 -9.52
CA TYR A 326 -8.49 22.86 -10.68
C TYR A 326 -8.89 24.03 -11.60
N ALA A 327 -9.91 24.82 -11.26
CA ALA A 327 -10.40 25.93 -12.09
C ALA A 327 -9.33 27.02 -12.32
N TYR A 328 -8.34 27.12 -11.43
CA TYR A 328 -7.18 28.00 -11.61
C TYR A 328 -6.32 27.63 -12.84
N LEU A 329 -6.46 26.42 -13.38
CA LEU A 329 -5.81 25.99 -14.62
C LEU A 329 -6.60 26.37 -15.88
N GLY A 330 -7.87 26.79 -15.74
CA GLY A 330 -8.77 27.12 -16.84
C GLY A 330 -10.03 26.25 -16.86
N ASP A 331 -10.50 25.91 -18.07
CA ASP A 331 -11.69 25.05 -18.23
C ASP A 331 -11.42 23.63 -17.71
N VAL A 332 -12.35 23.15 -16.89
CA VAL A 332 -12.35 21.82 -16.27
C VAL A 332 -13.67 21.08 -16.49
N SER A 333 -14.50 21.53 -17.44
CA SER A 333 -15.83 21.00 -17.69
C SER A 333 -15.92 19.94 -18.79
N THR A 334 -14.79 19.64 -19.48
CA THR A 334 -14.73 18.67 -20.58
C THR A 334 -15.29 17.32 -20.19
N LEU A 335 -16.18 16.78 -21.04
CA LEU A 335 -16.69 15.42 -20.94
C LEU A 335 -17.14 14.96 -22.33
N VAL A 336 -16.49 13.92 -22.88
CA VAL A 336 -16.78 13.35 -24.21
C VAL A 336 -16.67 11.83 -24.17
N GLN A 337 -17.25 11.12 -25.12
CA GLN A 337 -17.06 9.68 -25.26
C GLN A 337 -15.74 9.35 -25.95
N HIS A 338 -15.14 8.21 -25.60
CA HIS A 338 -13.94 7.70 -26.23
C HIS A 338 -14.27 7.20 -27.66
N PRO A 339 -13.46 7.55 -28.69
CA PRO A 339 -13.80 7.28 -30.10
C PRO A 339 -13.84 5.79 -30.49
N HIS A 340 -13.33 4.90 -29.64
CA HIS A 340 -13.30 3.46 -29.86
C HIS A 340 -13.96 2.63 -28.75
N ASP A 341 -14.64 3.28 -27.78
CA ASP A 341 -15.42 2.58 -26.74
C ASP A 341 -16.48 3.51 -26.15
N ASP A 342 -17.73 3.31 -26.56
CA ASP A 342 -18.86 4.15 -26.13
C ASP A 342 -19.15 4.08 -24.62
N GLY A 343 -18.61 3.08 -23.91
CA GLY A 343 -18.71 3.01 -22.45
C GLY A 343 -17.47 3.49 -21.71
N VAL A 344 -16.53 4.15 -22.40
CA VAL A 344 -15.45 4.93 -21.78
C VAL A 344 -15.68 6.40 -22.06
N TRP A 345 -15.79 7.19 -21.00
CA TRP A 345 -15.89 8.64 -21.04
C TRP A 345 -14.55 9.28 -20.69
N LEU A 346 -14.21 10.35 -21.41
CA LEU A 346 -13.01 11.13 -21.24
C LEU A 346 -13.38 12.49 -20.67
N GLY A 347 -12.79 12.86 -19.53
CA GLY A 347 -13.19 14.09 -18.86
C GLY A 347 -12.09 14.86 -18.14
N ALA A 348 -12.47 16.06 -17.72
CA ALA A 348 -11.74 16.92 -16.80
C ALA A 348 -12.34 16.81 -15.39
N ALA A 349 -11.66 17.36 -14.37
CA ALA A 349 -12.04 17.14 -12.97
C ALA A 349 -13.44 17.69 -12.62
N GLY A 350 -13.91 18.74 -13.30
CA GLY A 350 -15.26 19.29 -13.13
C GLY A 350 -16.37 18.38 -13.65
N ALA A 351 -16.07 17.35 -14.46
CA ALA A 351 -17.05 16.36 -14.87
C ALA A 351 -17.64 15.57 -13.68
N LEU A 352 -16.89 15.48 -12.56
CA LEU A 352 -17.37 14.84 -11.33
C LEU A 352 -18.57 15.56 -10.70
N ASP A 353 -18.70 16.88 -10.91
CA ASP A 353 -19.79 17.68 -10.32
C ASP A 353 -21.16 17.37 -10.93
N ARG A 354 -21.18 16.86 -12.17
CA ARG A 354 -22.39 16.57 -12.94
C ARG A 354 -22.23 15.26 -13.70
N LEU A 355 -21.81 14.22 -12.99
CA LEU A 355 -21.50 12.93 -13.58
C LEU A 355 -22.75 12.24 -14.12
N PRO A 356 -22.82 11.90 -15.43
CA PRO A 356 -23.94 11.15 -16.02
C PRO A 356 -24.28 9.87 -15.26
N ALA A 357 -25.57 9.52 -15.21
CA ALA A 357 -26.08 8.43 -14.37
C ALA A 357 -25.56 7.05 -14.80
N GLU A 358 -25.31 6.88 -16.10
CA GLU A 358 -24.76 5.68 -16.71
C GLU A 358 -23.32 5.38 -16.29
N ILE A 359 -22.53 6.40 -15.89
CA ILE A 359 -21.16 6.22 -15.43
C ILE A 359 -21.19 5.69 -13.99
N ASP A 360 -20.70 4.48 -13.77
CA ASP A 360 -20.69 3.80 -12.47
C ASP A 360 -19.28 3.49 -11.95
N ALA A 361 -18.24 3.77 -12.75
CA ALA A 361 -16.83 3.65 -12.38
C ALA A 361 -16.02 4.90 -12.75
N VAL A 362 -15.03 5.25 -11.91
CA VAL A 362 -14.17 6.44 -12.09
C VAL A 362 -12.70 6.07 -11.93
N ILE A 363 -11.87 6.53 -12.86
CA ILE A 363 -10.41 6.50 -12.78
C ILE A 363 -9.89 7.94 -12.82
N SER A 364 -9.29 8.37 -11.71
CA SER A 364 -8.81 9.74 -11.51
C SER A 364 -7.29 9.80 -11.69
N LEU A 365 -6.79 10.42 -12.76
CA LEU A 365 -5.35 10.60 -13.04
C LEU A 365 -4.74 11.80 -12.29
N CYS A 366 -5.49 12.42 -11.39
CA CYS A 366 -5.13 13.59 -10.59
C CYS A 366 -5.63 13.43 -9.16
N ARG A 367 -5.19 14.32 -8.25
CA ARG A 367 -5.73 14.33 -6.88
C ARG A 367 -7.23 14.64 -6.92
N VAL A 368 -7.98 13.97 -6.06
CA VAL A 368 -9.40 14.23 -5.82
C VAL A 368 -9.63 14.34 -4.32
N GLY A 369 -10.52 15.25 -3.94
CA GLY A 369 -10.92 15.48 -2.56
C GLY A 369 -11.88 14.41 -2.08
N THR A 370 -12.02 14.31 -0.76
CA THR A 370 -12.76 13.23 -0.09
C THR A 370 -14.24 13.15 -0.45
N ALA A 371 -14.82 14.25 -0.93
CA ALA A 371 -16.23 14.34 -1.30
C ALA A 371 -16.45 14.65 -2.79
N GLN A 372 -15.39 14.70 -3.62
CA GLN A 372 -15.52 15.05 -5.03
C GLN A 372 -16.08 13.93 -5.90
N VAL A 373 -15.74 12.68 -5.60
CA VAL A 373 -16.28 11.53 -6.32
C VAL A 373 -17.66 11.20 -5.71
N PRO A 374 -18.74 11.17 -6.51
CA PRO A 374 -20.07 10.89 -5.99
C PRO A 374 -20.14 9.55 -5.25
N SER A 375 -20.80 9.53 -4.09
CA SER A 375 -20.90 8.34 -3.22
C SER A 375 -21.57 7.11 -3.87
N ARG A 376 -22.30 7.31 -4.98
CA ARG A 376 -22.87 6.24 -5.81
C ARG A 376 -21.81 5.44 -6.57
N ILE A 377 -20.63 6.02 -6.81
CA ILE A 377 -19.52 5.36 -7.50
C ILE A 377 -18.87 4.38 -6.53
N ARG A 378 -18.97 3.10 -6.83
CA ARG A 378 -18.39 2.02 -6.02
C ARG A 378 -17.01 1.58 -6.53
N HIS A 379 -16.71 1.87 -7.79
CA HIS A 379 -15.44 1.55 -8.42
C HIS A 379 -14.67 2.84 -8.68
N HIS A 380 -13.80 3.21 -7.75
CA HIS A 380 -12.94 4.37 -7.88
C HIS A 380 -11.48 3.97 -7.72
N VAL A 381 -10.65 4.36 -8.69
CA VAL A 381 -9.20 4.15 -8.66
C VAL A 381 -8.51 5.50 -8.82
N GLU A 382 -7.79 5.94 -7.80
CA GLU A 382 -6.93 7.12 -7.86
C GLU A 382 -5.57 6.76 -8.41
N VAL A 383 -5.17 7.38 -9.52
CA VAL A 383 -3.90 7.18 -10.19
C VAL A 383 -3.09 8.46 -10.13
N ARG A 384 -1.87 8.37 -9.62
CA ARG A 384 -0.96 9.52 -9.56
C ARG A 384 -0.15 9.60 -10.84
N LEU A 385 -0.56 10.52 -11.72
CA LEU A 385 0.20 10.89 -12.92
C LEU A 385 0.36 12.41 -12.95
N ILE A 386 1.58 12.90 -13.13
CA ILE A 386 1.92 14.34 -13.02
C ILE A 386 2.48 14.83 -14.36
N ASP A 387 1.97 15.97 -14.85
CA ASP A 387 2.38 16.60 -16.12
C ASP A 387 3.77 17.29 -16.03
N LYS A 388 4.78 16.57 -15.52
CA LYS A 388 6.16 17.00 -15.43
C LYS A 388 7.09 15.90 -15.89
N ASP A 389 8.00 16.25 -16.78
CA ASP A 389 9.04 15.36 -17.31
C ASP A 389 10.21 15.28 -16.33
N HIS A 390 10.02 14.52 -15.25
CA HIS A 390 11.07 14.24 -14.28
C HIS A 390 10.81 12.88 -13.63
N PRO A 391 11.79 11.95 -13.54
CA PRO A 391 11.58 10.61 -12.99
C PRO A 391 11.03 10.61 -11.55
N ALA A 392 11.47 11.55 -10.71
CA ALA A 392 10.94 11.68 -9.34
C ALA A 392 9.48 12.19 -9.27
N GLU A 393 8.91 12.70 -10.36
CA GLU A 393 7.51 13.10 -10.43
C GLU A 393 6.59 11.94 -10.89
N ASN A 394 7.15 10.94 -11.59
CA ASN A 394 6.44 9.77 -12.10
C ASN A 394 7.34 8.52 -12.02
N SER A 395 7.67 8.07 -10.80
CA SER A 395 8.73 7.06 -10.57
C SER A 395 8.43 5.69 -11.18
N ASN A 396 7.15 5.36 -11.36
CA ASN A 396 6.69 4.10 -11.94
C ASN A 396 5.91 4.32 -13.25
N LEU A 397 6.30 5.31 -14.07
CA LEU A 397 5.50 5.80 -15.21
C LEU A 397 4.94 4.68 -16.11
N ASP A 398 5.79 3.78 -16.59
CA ASP A 398 5.38 2.75 -17.56
C ASP A 398 4.44 1.72 -16.92
N PHE A 399 4.76 1.30 -15.69
CA PHE A 399 3.87 0.46 -14.89
C PHE A 399 2.51 1.12 -14.67
N VAL A 400 2.49 2.39 -14.26
CA VAL A 400 1.25 3.16 -14.01
C VAL A 400 0.40 3.24 -15.27
N LEU A 401 1.02 3.50 -16.42
CA LEU A 401 0.31 3.55 -17.70
C LEU A 401 -0.35 2.20 -18.03
N VAL A 402 0.41 1.10 -17.94
CA VAL A 402 -0.10 -0.26 -18.20
C VAL A 402 -1.18 -0.68 -17.20
N ASP A 403 -0.96 -0.46 -15.91
CA ASP A 403 -1.90 -0.79 -14.82
C ASP A 403 -3.22 -0.02 -14.98
N THR A 404 -3.13 1.26 -15.36
CA THR A 404 -4.31 2.11 -15.57
C THR A 404 -5.16 1.63 -16.74
N VAL A 405 -4.56 1.34 -17.90
CA VAL A 405 -5.34 0.86 -19.06
C VAL A 405 -5.86 -0.55 -18.86
N LYS A 406 -5.16 -1.39 -18.11
CA LYS A 406 -5.68 -2.68 -17.63
C LYS A 406 -6.90 -2.48 -16.73
N ALA A 407 -6.86 -1.53 -15.80
CA ALA A 407 -8.01 -1.23 -14.93
C ALA A 407 -9.24 -0.78 -15.72
N ILE A 408 -9.06 0.07 -16.74
CA ILE A 408 -10.14 0.45 -17.68
C ILE A 408 -10.69 -0.81 -18.36
N ALA A 409 -9.83 -1.64 -18.94
CA ALA A 409 -10.24 -2.85 -19.65
C ALA A 409 -11.00 -3.84 -18.75
N THR A 410 -10.54 -4.07 -17.52
CA THR A 410 -11.21 -4.94 -16.55
C THR A 410 -12.59 -4.41 -16.19
N LEU A 411 -12.73 -3.12 -15.86
CA LEU A 411 -14.04 -2.52 -15.57
C LEU A 411 -15.00 -2.64 -16.75
N ARG A 412 -14.51 -2.42 -17.98
CA ARG A 412 -15.32 -2.58 -19.20
C ARG A 412 -15.73 -4.03 -19.44
N ALA A 413 -14.84 -4.99 -19.19
CA ALA A 413 -15.16 -6.42 -19.31
C ALA A 413 -16.20 -6.89 -18.26
N GLU A 414 -16.25 -6.22 -17.11
CA GLU A 414 -17.26 -6.44 -16.07
C GLU A 414 -18.59 -5.72 -16.34
N GLY A 415 -18.67 -4.91 -17.42
CA GLY A 415 -19.90 -4.22 -17.85
C GLY A 415 -20.06 -2.80 -17.31
N HIS A 416 -19.07 -2.24 -16.61
CA HIS A 416 -19.11 -0.89 -16.06
C HIS A 416 -18.86 0.19 -17.12
N THR A 417 -19.49 1.34 -16.98
CA THR A 417 -19.20 2.54 -17.78
C THR A 417 -18.21 3.42 -17.01
N VAL A 418 -17.07 3.70 -17.62
CA VAL A 418 -15.89 4.25 -16.94
C VAL A 418 -15.69 5.71 -17.32
N LEU A 419 -15.56 6.60 -16.34
CA LEU A 419 -14.94 7.91 -16.53
C LEU A 419 -13.43 7.82 -16.31
N LEU A 420 -12.65 8.13 -17.35
CA LEU A 420 -11.23 8.44 -17.25
C LEU A 420 -11.05 9.96 -17.23
N HIS A 421 -10.50 10.52 -16.16
CA HIS A 421 -10.31 11.96 -16.09
C HIS A 421 -8.97 12.38 -15.48
N CYS A 422 -8.55 13.61 -15.79
CA CYS A 422 -7.47 14.31 -15.13
C CYS A 422 -7.94 15.74 -14.80
N ALA A 423 -7.03 16.65 -14.44
CA ALA A 423 -7.39 18.02 -14.08
C ALA A 423 -8.21 18.73 -15.18
N GLN A 424 -7.72 18.73 -16.43
CA GLN A 424 -8.31 19.49 -17.55
C GLN A 424 -8.64 18.65 -18.79
N ALA A 425 -8.41 17.33 -18.77
CA ALA A 425 -8.50 16.47 -19.95
C ALA A 425 -7.54 16.81 -21.12
N GLN A 426 -6.51 17.64 -20.91
CA GLN A 426 -5.68 18.13 -22.01
C GLN A 426 -4.42 17.29 -22.29
N SER A 427 -3.92 16.57 -21.28
CA SER A 427 -2.65 15.84 -21.39
C SER A 427 -2.76 14.38 -20.94
N ARG A 428 -2.92 14.15 -19.63
CA ARG A 428 -2.99 12.78 -19.07
C ARG A 428 -4.17 11.95 -19.60
N THR A 429 -5.38 12.51 -19.60
CA THR A 429 -6.58 11.83 -20.12
C THR A 429 -6.40 11.36 -21.56
N PRO A 430 -6.05 12.23 -22.55
CA PRO A 430 -5.88 11.78 -23.92
C PRO A 430 -4.73 10.78 -24.10
N SER A 431 -3.63 10.92 -23.35
CA SER A 431 -2.51 9.96 -23.42
C SER A 431 -2.93 8.56 -22.97
N VAL A 432 -3.58 8.45 -21.82
CA VAL A 432 -4.03 7.14 -21.29
C VAL A 432 -5.14 6.54 -22.16
N ALA A 433 -6.06 7.38 -22.65
CA ALA A 433 -7.10 6.97 -23.60
C ALA A 433 -6.52 6.39 -24.90
N ALA A 434 -5.55 7.07 -25.50
CA ALA A 434 -4.86 6.58 -26.70
C ALA A 434 -4.15 5.24 -26.46
N LEU A 435 -3.48 5.09 -25.31
CA LEU A 435 -2.85 3.83 -24.93
C LEU A 435 -3.88 2.71 -24.72
N TYR A 436 -5.02 3.02 -24.11
CA TYR A 436 -6.12 2.06 -23.94
C TYR A 436 -6.65 1.56 -25.28
N ALA A 437 -6.91 2.48 -26.22
CA ALA A 437 -7.32 2.13 -27.58
C ALA A 437 -6.28 1.23 -28.27
N ALA A 438 -5.00 1.53 -28.08
CA ALA A 438 -3.93 0.75 -28.68
C ALA A 438 -3.85 -0.68 -28.14
N LEU A 439 -3.85 -0.84 -26.82
CA LEU A 439 -3.66 -2.16 -26.20
C LEU A 439 -4.91 -3.03 -26.19
N TYR A 440 -6.11 -2.44 -26.20
CA TYR A 440 -7.37 -3.19 -25.99
C TYR A 440 -8.42 -3.00 -27.08
N LYS A 441 -8.22 -2.09 -28.05
CA LYS A 441 -9.15 -1.86 -29.18
C LYS A 441 -8.51 -2.10 -30.55
N GLY A 442 -7.24 -2.51 -30.60
CA GLY A 442 -6.56 -2.87 -31.84
C GLY A 442 -6.26 -1.68 -32.76
N VAL A 443 -6.16 -0.47 -32.21
CA VAL A 443 -5.87 0.75 -32.97
C VAL A 443 -4.38 1.08 -32.88
N ALA A 444 -3.69 1.35 -33.99
CA ALA A 444 -2.28 1.74 -33.93
C ALA A 444 -2.07 3.00 -33.06
N ILE A 445 -1.05 3.04 -32.20
CA ILE A 445 -0.89 4.09 -31.16
C ILE A 445 -0.89 5.52 -31.71
N ASP A 446 -0.27 5.77 -32.87
CA ASP A 446 -0.27 7.11 -33.48
C ASP A 446 -1.66 7.51 -33.96
N ARG A 447 -2.40 6.57 -34.56
CA ARG A 447 -3.78 6.78 -35.01
C ARG A 447 -4.70 6.98 -33.80
N ALA A 448 -4.59 6.14 -32.78
CA ALA A 448 -5.35 6.23 -31.55
C ALA A 448 -5.15 7.59 -30.86
N LEU A 449 -3.90 8.07 -30.82
CA LEU A 449 -3.60 9.40 -30.29
C LEU A 449 -4.29 10.49 -31.12
N THR A 450 -4.16 10.47 -32.44
CA THR A 450 -4.84 11.45 -33.31
C THR A 450 -6.36 11.46 -33.10
N GLU A 451 -7.02 10.31 -33.17
CA GLU A 451 -8.49 10.19 -33.08
C GLU A 451 -9.01 10.59 -31.68
N VAL A 452 -8.27 10.29 -30.61
CA VAL A 452 -8.61 10.76 -29.25
C VAL A 452 -8.45 12.28 -29.10
N LEU A 453 -7.44 12.88 -29.74
CA LEU A 453 -7.25 14.33 -29.68
C LEU A 453 -8.33 15.08 -30.47
N GLU A 454 -8.85 14.50 -31.55
CA GLU A 454 -9.91 15.10 -32.37
C GLU A 454 -11.24 15.26 -31.62
N VAL A 455 -11.56 14.34 -30.70
CA VAL A 455 -12.81 14.41 -29.92
C VAL A 455 -12.71 15.28 -28.66
N LEU A 456 -11.50 15.66 -28.23
CA LEU A 456 -11.28 16.44 -27.02
C LEU A 456 -11.00 17.93 -27.34
N PRO A 457 -11.58 18.87 -26.58
CA PRO A 457 -11.28 20.29 -26.75
C PRO A 457 -9.88 20.62 -26.21
N ARG A 458 -9.10 21.39 -26.99
CA ARG A 458 -7.83 22.02 -26.57
C ARG A 458 -6.83 21.05 -25.94
N THR A 459 -6.39 20.06 -26.70
CA THR A 459 -5.45 19.04 -26.21
C THR A 459 -3.99 19.45 -26.39
N THR A 460 -3.19 19.25 -25.34
CA THR A 460 -1.74 19.46 -25.37
C THR A 460 -0.98 18.36 -24.58
N PRO A 461 -1.03 17.08 -25.01
CA PRO A 461 -0.31 16.01 -24.33
C PRO A 461 1.17 16.31 -24.21
N LYS A 462 1.73 16.15 -23.00
CA LYS A 462 3.17 16.38 -22.77
C LYS A 462 4.00 15.40 -23.58
N GLN A 463 5.12 15.89 -24.14
CA GLN A 463 5.99 15.09 -25.02
C GLN A 463 6.49 13.81 -24.35
N PHE A 464 6.87 13.87 -23.07
CA PHE A 464 7.32 12.69 -22.33
C PHE A 464 6.21 11.62 -22.18
N LEU A 465 4.95 12.03 -22.00
CA LEU A 465 3.81 11.10 -21.96
C LEU A 465 3.57 10.48 -23.33
N GLN A 466 3.64 11.28 -24.41
CA GLN A 466 3.53 10.76 -25.77
C GLN A 466 4.64 9.74 -26.06
N ALA A 467 5.88 10.02 -25.64
CA ALA A 467 6.99 9.09 -25.77
C ALA A 467 6.77 7.80 -24.97
N ALA A 468 6.27 7.92 -23.73
CA ALA A 468 6.00 6.78 -22.86
C ALA A 468 4.89 5.87 -23.41
N ILE A 469 3.74 6.41 -23.84
CA ILE A 469 2.66 5.58 -24.39
C ILE A 469 3.08 4.86 -25.68
N LYS A 470 3.92 5.49 -26.51
CA LYS A 470 4.47 4.86 -27.72
C LYS A 470 5.45 3.73 -27.39
N ARG A 471 6.35 3.96 -26.42
CA ARG A 471 7.27 2.93 -25.92
C ARG A 471 6.50 1.73 -25.37
N VAL A 472 5.55 1.95 -24.47
CA VAL A 472 4.74 0.90 -23.86
C VAL A 472 3.94 0.11 -24.90
N ALA A 473 3.33 0.80 -25.88
CA ALA A 473 2.62 0.13 -26.96
C ALA A 473 3.53 -0.77 -27.81
N ALA A 474 4.74 -0.29 -28.14
CA ALA A 474 5.71 -1.06 -28.93
C ALA A 474 6.21 -2.31 -28.19
N GLU A 475 6.50 -2.22 -26.89
CA GLU A 475 6.95 -3.35 -26.07
C GLU A 475 5.91 -4.48 -26.04
N ARG A 476 4.62 -4.12 -25.92
CA ARG A 476 3.51 -5.09 -25.90
C ARG A 476 3.29 -5.80 -27.24
N ASP A 477 3.48 -5.10 -28.35
CA ASP A 477 3.42 -5.71 -29.69
C ASP A 477 4.50 -6.77 -29.89
N VAL A 478 5.69 -6.58 -29.29
CA VAL A 478 6.77 -7.58 -29.33
C VAL A 478 6.39 -8.81 -28.49
N THR A 479 5.94 -8.61 -27.24
CA THR A 479 5.57 -9.74 -26.36
C THR A 479 4.42 -10.58 -26.92
N ASN A 480 3.41 -9.95 -27.53
CA ASN A 480 2.29 -10.66 -28.15
C ASN A 480 2.70 -11.48 -29.38
N LYS A 481 3.72 -11.02 -30.13
CA LYS A 481 4.29 -11.78 -31.26
C LYS A 481 5.12 -12.97 -30.80
N GLU A 482 5.87 -12.83 -29.71
CA GLU A 482 6.68 -13.92 -29.13
C GLU A 482 5.84 -15.01 -28.46
N THR A 483 4.64 -14.68 -27.97
CA THR A 483 3.70 -15.66 -27.39
C THR A 483 2.76 -16.32 -28.41
N SER A 484 2.77 -15.85 -29.65
CA SER A 484 1.97 -16.42 -30.77
C SER A 484 2.80 -17.30 -31.72
N LEU A 485 4.08 -17.50 -31.42
CA LEU A 485 5.02 -18.43 -32.08
C LEU A 485 5.31 -19.61 -31.16
#